data_AF-A0A923KPA4-F1
#
_entry.id   AF-A0A923KPA4-F1
#
_cell.length_a   1.000
_cell.length_b   1.000
_cell.length_c   1.000
_cell.angle_alpha   90.00
_cell.angle_beta   90.00
_cell.angle_gamma   90.00
#
_symmetry.space_group_name_H-M   'P 1'
#
loop_
_entity.id
_entity.type
_entity.pdbx_description
1 polymer ?
#
loop_
_entity_poly.entity_id
_entity_poly.type
_entity_poly.pdbx_seq_one_letter_code
_entity_poly.pdbx_strand_id
1 'polypeptide(L)'
;MCELLWDHTIHYINDLQQANAVFEKNGLIAKQGGSHEGFGTCNSLSYFWASYVEFLSIDDKIVNKNPVEDILIFADAGKFLPKHEAFGRIGLRTHDIVALRNKLVKKNLSLSEIFAGNRTTPDGERLTWKLLMINGDYGGLSYPFIIDWEITEEQRFRQLKGKGLINQHPLGQLFLYEGVFAVENPEITAKHWADIFGFAQKNETTLIIGQQLFRFEKGSENRLQELNFLCDGEKGFDFKIGEGRYRSL
;
A
#
# COMPACT_ATOMS: atom_id res chain seq x y z
N MET A 1 -9.13 21.37 0.95
CA MET A 1 -9.75 20.04 0.76
C MET A 1 -8.84 19.03 1.43
N CYS A 2 -9.36 18.00 2.10
CA CYS A 2 -8.52 16.94 2.66
C CYS A 2 -7.87 16.18 1.49
N GLU A 3 -6.55 16.26 1.38
CA GLU A 3 -5.76 15.63 0.32
C GLU A 3 -5.65 14.11 0.59
N LEU A 4 -5.73 13.31 -0.46
CA LEU A 4 -5.49 11.87 -0.42
C LEU A 4 -4.14 11.58 -1.07
N LEU A 5 -3.25 10.93 -0.33
CA LEU A 5 -1.89 10.61 -0.76
C LEU A 5 -1.65 9.10 -0.69
N TRP A 6 -0.74 8.57 -1.51
CA TRP A 6 -0.43 7.14 -1.51
C TRP A 6 0.46 6.77 -0.33
N ASP A 7 -0.09 6.08 0.66
CA ASP A 7 0.61 5.68 1.88
C ASP A 7 1.48 4.44 1.64
N HIS A 8 0.86 3.34 1.21
CA HIS A 8 1.61 2.12 0.96
C HIS A 8 0.92 1.19 -0.01
N THR A 9 1.65 0.15 -0.39
CA THR A 9 1.16 -0.97 -1.18
C THR A 9 1.38 -2.25 -0.40
N ILE A 10 0.33 -3.06 -0.28
CA ILE A 10 0.44 -4.41 0.26
C ILE A 10 0.97 -5.33 -0.85
N HIS A 11 1.96 -6.15 -0.53
CA HIS A 11 2.39 -7.27 -1.36
C HIS A 11 2.27 -8.55 -0.53
N TYR A 12 1.36 -9.44 -0.91
CA TYR A 12 1.21 -10.72 -0.23
C TYR A 12 2.36 -11.64 -0.62
N ILE A 13 3.09 -12.15 0.37
CA ILE A 13 4.27 -12.98 0.21
C ILE A 13 4.20 -14.16 1.18
N ASN A 14 4.59 -15.35 0.75
CA ASN A 14 4.68 -16.53 1.62
C ASN A 14 5.85 -16.39 2.60
N ASP A 15 7.05 -16.10 2.08
CA ASP A 15 8.29 -16.01 2.86
C ASP A 15 8.84 -14.57 2.89
N LEU A 16 8.62 -13.89 4.03
CA LEU A 16 9.13 -12.52 4.25
C LEU A 16 10.66 -12.44 4.22
N GLN A 17 11.38 -13.48 4.66
CA GLN A 17 12.84 -13.49 4.63
C GLN A 17 13.34 -13.57 3.20
N GLN A 18 12.68 -14.39 2.37
CA GLN A 18 12.99 -14.47 0.95
C GLN A 18 12.75 -13.13 0.24
N ALA A 19 11.62 -12.46 0.46
CA ALA A 19 11.36 -11.15 -0.12
C ALA A 19 12.40 -10.09 0.32
N ASN A 20 12.77 -10.09 1.61
CA ASN A 20 13.81 -9.22 2.13
C ASN A 20 15.17 -9.47 1.45
N ALA A 21 15.55 -10.74 1.26
CA ALA A 21 16.79 -11.12 0.58
C ALA A 21 16.79 -10.73 -0.91
N VAL A 22 15.65 -10.83 -1.59
CA VAL A 22 15.52 -10.35 -2.99
C VAL A 22 15.69 -8.83 -3.05
N PHE A 23 15.11 -8.08 -2.12
CA PHE A 23 15.33 -6.63 -2.03
C PHE A 23 16.80 -6.30 -1.77
N GLU A 24 17.43 -6.96 -0.80
CA GLU A 24 18.85 -6.75 -0.47
C GLU A 24 19.77 -7.01 -1.67
N LYS A 25 19.53 -8.11 -2.40
CA LYS A 25 20.29 -8.45 -3.62
C LYS A 25 20.19 -7.37 -4.70
N ASN A 26 19.06 -6.66 -4.76
CA ASN A 26 18.83 -5.56 -5.71
C ASN A 26 19.17 -4.19 -5.11
N GLY A 27 19.90 -4.14 -4.00
CA GLY A 27 20.33 -2.88 -3.37
C GLY A 27 19.19 -2.08 -2.74
N LEU A 28 18.09 -2.75 -2.38
CA LEU A 28 16.98 -2.22 -1.60
C LEU A 28 17.03 -2.77 -0.17
N ILE A 29 16.24 -2.20 0.73
CA ILE A 29 16.19 -2.57 2.14
C ILE A 29 14.73 -2.80 2.51
N ALA A 30 14.39 -4.02 2.88
CA ALA A 30 13.18 -4.33 3.62
C ALA A 30 13.57 -4.83 5.02
N LYS A 31 12.88 -4.36 6.04
CA LYS A 31 13.11 -4.76 7.44
C LYS A 31 11.87 -5.40 8.00
N GLN A 32 12.05 -6.40 8.85
CA GLN A 32 10.94 -6.98 9.59
C GLN A 32 10.22 -5.88 10.37
N GLY A 33 8.90 -5.83 10.21
CA GLY A 33 8.03 -4.88 10.91
C GLY A 33 7.56 -5.50 12.21
N GLY A 34 6.36 -6.06 12.23
CA GLY A 34 5.77 -6.70 13.40
C GLY A 34 4.72 -7.74 13.05
N SER A 35 4.08 -8.26 14.10
CA SER A 35 3.01 -9.24 14.01
C SER A 35 1.66 -8.62 14.34
N HIS A 36 0.64 -9.00 13.59
CA HIS A 36 -0.76 -8.66 13.80
C HIS A 36 -1.45 -9.87 14.45
N GLU A 37 -1.21 -10.09 15.74
CA GLU A 37 -1.63 -11.31 16.46
C GLU A 37 -3.15 -11.59 16.39
N GLY A 38 -3.98 -10.55 16.37
CA GLY A 38 -5.43 -10.69 16.21
C GLY A 38 -5.87 -11.15 14.80
N PHE A 39 -4.98 -11.04 13.82
CA PHE A 39 -5.26 -11.28 12.40
C PHE A 39 -4.42 -12.38 11.77
N GLY A 40 -3.50 -12.99 12.52
CA GLY A 40 -2.68 -14.09 12.04
C GLY A 40 -1.71 -13.72 10.92
N THR A 41 -1.27 -12.46 10.85
CA THR A 41 -0.31 -12.00 9.81
C THR A 41 0.91 -11.33 10.43
N CYS A 42 2.01 -11.30 9.68
CA CYS A 42 3.20 -10.53 10.01
C CYS A 42 3.70 -9.78 8.76
N ASN A 43 4.56 -8.77 8.96
CA ASN A 43 5.05 -7.97 7.86
C ASN A 43 6.56 -7.66 7.87
N SER A 44 7.04 -7.30 6.67
CA SER A 44 8.28 -6.56 6.44
C SER A 44 7.96 -5.26 5.69
N LEU A 45 8.69 -4.19 6.01
CA LEU A 45 8.45 -2.85 5.49
C LEU A 45 9.68 -2.32 4.74
N SER A 46 9.46 -1.71 3.58
CA SER A 46 10.49 -0.99 2.80
C SER A 46 9.99 0.40 2.45
N TYR A 47 10.69 1.43 2.94
CA TYR A 47 10.26 2.83 2.83
C TYR A 47 10.93 3.55 1.67
N PHE A 48 10.14 4.30 0.90
CA PHE A 48 10.55 5.07 -0.27
C PHE A 48 10.06 6.50 -0.13
N TRP A 49 10.68 7.23 0.80
CA TRP A 49 10.19 8.50 1.35
C TRP A 49 9.01 8.32 2.33
N ALA A 50 7.90 9.02 2.10
CA ALA A 50 6.69 8.93 2.92
C ALA A 50 5.81 7.72 2.57
N SER A 51 6.06 7.08 1.41
CA SER A 51 5.36 5.86 1.00
C SER A 51 6.20 4.62 1.29
N TYR A 52 5.56 3.46 1.46
CA TYR A 52 6.28 2.20 1.66
C TYR A 52 5.62 1.01 0.97
N VAL A 53 6.37 -0.07 0.85
CA VAL A 53 5.85 -1.39 0.49
C VAL A 53 5.76 -2.21 1.77
N GLU A 54 4.60 -2.80 2.00
CA GLU A 54 4.36 -3.74 3.08
C GLU A 54 4.26 -5.13 2.51
N PHE A 55 5.29 -5.94 2.74
CA PHE A 55 5.21 -7.37 2.52
C PHE A 55 4.40 -7.97 3.66
N LEU A 56 3.29 -8.63 3.34
CA LEU A 56 2.39 -9.23 4.32
C LEU A 56 2.33 -10.75 4.09
N SER A 57 2.58 -11.51 5.16
CA SER A 57 2.48 -12.98 5.15
C SER A 57 1.50 -13.46 6.22
N ILE A 58 0.94 -14.65 6.00
CA ILE A 58 0.15 -15.37 7.00
C ILE A 58 1.11 -16.09 7.94
N ASP A 59 0.95 -15.88 9.25
CA ASP A 59 1.74 -16.55 10.28
C ASP A 59 0.87 -17.57 11.02
N ASP A 60 0.94 -18.82 10.56
CA ASP A 60 0.18 -19.97 11.09
C ASP A 60 0.32 -20.15 12.62
N LYS A 61 1.39 -19.63 13.23
CA LYS A 61 1.62 -19.73 14.69
C LYS A 61 0.72 -18.80 15.49
N ILE A 62 0.22 -17.73 14.89
CA ILE A 62 -0.60 -16.70 15.52
C ILE A 62 -1.98 -16.54 14.85
N VAL A 63 -2.34 -17.42 13.89
CA VAL A 63 -3.69 -17.46 13.33
C VAL A 63 -4.68 -17.82 14.44
N ASN A 64 -5.36 -16.80 14.96
CA ASN A 64 -6.59 -17.00 15.72
C ASN A 64 -7.67 -17.49 14.75
N LYS A 65 -8.33 -18.60 15.08
CA LYS A 65 -9.40 -19.23 14.26
C LYS A 65 -10.64 -18.35 14.03
N ASN A 66 -10.67 -17.16 14.62
CA ASN A 66 -11.65 -16.10 14.34
C ASN A 66 -10.90 -14.91 13.74
N PRO A 67 -10.51 -14.95 12.45
CA PRO A 67 -10.13 -13.72 11.78
C PRO A 67 -11.34 -12.78 11.89
N VAL A 68 -11.12 -11.55 12.33
CA VAL A 68 -12.13 -10.53 12.11
C VAL A 68 -12.24 -10.40 10.59
N GLU A 69 -13.26 -11.04 10.01
CA GLU A 69 -13.56 -11.05 8.57
C GLU A 69 -13.75 -9.61 8.02
N ASP A 70 -13.83 -8.62 8.91
CA ASP A 70 -14.15 -7.22 8.58
C ASP A 70 -12.96 -6.39 8.04
N ILE A 71 -11.70 -6.84 8.17
CA ILE A 71 -10.55 -6.10 7.62
C ILE A 71 -10.02 -6.78 6.34
N LEU A 72 -10.42 -6.20 5.19
CA LEU A 72 -10.16 -6.77 3.86
C LEU A 72 -8.68 -7.05 3.56
N ILE A 73 -7.72 -6.31 4.12
CA ILE A 73 -6.28 -6.53 3.89
C ILE A 73 -5.87 -7.94 4.34
N PHE A 74 -6.33 -8.37 5.52
CA PHE A 74 -5.98 -9.68 6.06
C PHE A 74 -6.82 -10.79 5.42
N ALA A 75 -8.10 -10.52 5.13
CA ALA A 75 -8.95 -11.46 4.42
C ALA A 75 -8.44 -11.74 3.00
N ASP A 76 -7.90 -10.73 2.31
CA ASP A 76 -7.33 -10.89 0.98
C ASP A 76 -6.03 -11.72 1.01
N ALA A 77 -5.21 -11.62 2.07
CA ALA A 77 -4.03 -12.48 2.21
C ALA A 77 -4.38 -13.98 2.09
N GLY A 78 -5.47 -14.43 2.71
CA GLY A 78 -5.96 -15.82 2.61
C GLY A 78 -6.56 -16.21 1.25
N LYS A 79 -6.94 -15.22 0.41
CA LYS A 79 -7.41 -15.47 -0.97
C LYS A 79 -6.24 -15.63 -1.94
N PHE A 80 -5.17 -14.87 -1.71
CA PHE A 80 -3.98 -14.85 -2.56
C PHE A 80 -3.02 -16.00 -2.19
N LEU A 81 -2.64 -16.10 -0.91
CA LEU A 81 -1.64 -17.05 -0.46
C LEU A 81 -2.22 -18.44 -0.22
N PRO A 82 -1.44 -19.51 -0.47
CA PRO A 82 -0.05 -19.48 -0.91
C PRO A 82 0.14 -19.42 -2.44
N LYS A 83 -0.95 -19.45 -3.22
CA LYS A 83 -0.92 -19.67 -4.67
C LYS A 83 -0.40 -18.49 -5.47
N HIS A 84 -0.74 -17.28 -5.03
CA HIS A 84 -0.49 -16.03 -5.73
C HIS A 84 0.22 -15.06 -4.80
N GLU A 85 1.54 -14.96 -4.93
CA GLU A 85 2.31 -13.87 -4.34
C GLU A 85 2.17 -12.64 -5.24
N ALA A 86 1.30 -11.72 -4.87
CA ALA A 86 0.93 -10.60 -5.73
C ALA A 86 0.66 -9.33 -4.92
N PHE A 87 0.71 -8.19 -5.62
CA PHE A 87 0.24 -6.95 -5.03
C PHE A 87 -1.25 -7.02 -4.70
N GLY A 88 -1.57 -6.62 -3.48
CA GLY A 88 -2.92 -6.50 -2.96
C GLY A 88 -3.47 -5.09 -3.10
N ARG A 89 -4.19 -4.64 -2.08
CA ARG A 89 -4.73 -3.29 -2.01
C ARG A 89 -3.63 -2.26 -1.77
N ILE A 90 -3.90 -1.04 -2.22
CA ILE A 90 -3.12 0.13 -1.85
C ILE A 90 -3.78 0.87 -0.68
N GLY A 91 -2.96 1.44 0.19
CA GLY A 91 -3.38 2.34 1.25
C GLY A 91 -3.28 3.79 0.81
N LEU A 92 -4.35 4.56 0.99
CA LEU A 92 -4.35 6.01 0.80
C LEU A 92 -4.43 6.70 2.16
N ARG A 93 -3.48 7.58 2.45
CA ARG A 93 -3.49 8.36 3.69
C ARG A 93 -4.24 9.67 3.54
N THR A 94 -4.84 10.08 4.64
CA THR A 94 -5.56 11.33 4.80
C THR A 94 -5.32 11.89 6.21
N HIS A 95 -5.64 13.16 6.42
CA HIS A 95 -5.59 13.82 7.75
C HIS A 95 -6.98 14.06 8.35
N ASP A 96 -8.05 13.66 7.66
CA ASP A 96 -9.42 13.76 8.14
C ASP A 96 -10.26 12.61 7.58
N ILE A 97 -10.06 11.42 8.16
CA ILE A 97 -10.76 10.21 7.74
C ILE A 97 -12.28 10.30 7.92
N VAL A 98 -12.76 11.12 8.87
CA VAL A 98 -14.20 11.30 9.13
C VAL A 98 -14.84 12.12 8.01
N ALA A 99 -14.22 13.25 7.63
CA ALA A 99 -14.71 14.04 6.49
C ALA A 99 -14.63 13.26 5.18
N LEU A 100 -13.57 12.46 4.98
CA LEU A 100 -13.45 11.61 3.80
C LEU A 100 -14.53 10.52 3.77
N ARG A 101 -14.78 9.82 4.89
CA ARG A 101 -15.87 8.82 4.98
C ARG A 101 -17.20 9.43 4.55
N ASN A 102 -17.53 10.63 5.05
CA ASN A 102 -18.76 11.32 4.69
C ASN A 102 -18.86 11.65 3.19
N LYS A 103 -17.74 11.89 2.51
CA LYS A 103 -17.71 12.09 1.05
C LYS A 103 -17.90 10.76 0.30
N LEU A 104 -17.19 9.71 0.71
CA LEU A 104 -17.26 8.40 0.07
C LEU A 104 -18.66 7.77 0.19
N VAL A 105 -19.35 7.96 1.33
CA VAL A 105 -20.77 7.55 1.48
C VAL A 105 -21.66 8.22 0.43
N LYS A 106 -21.45 9.51 0.14
CA LYS A 106 -22.23 10.23 -0.89
C LYS A 106 -21.95 9.74 -2.32
N LYS A 107 -20.86 8.99 -2.53
CA LYS A 107 -20.54 8.29 -3.78
C LYS A 107 -21.14 6.88 -3.85
N ASN A 108 -22.02 6.52 -2.91
CA ASN A 108 -22.66 5.20 -2.80
C ASN A 108 -21.66 4.04 -2.63
N LEU A 109 -20.49 4.31 -2.05
CA LEU A 109 -19.54 3.26 -1.70
C LEU A 109 -19.97 2.57 -0.39
N SER A 110 -19.84 1.25 -0.35
CA SER A 110 -19.99 0.47 0.88
C SER A 110 -18.70 0.57 1.68
N LEU A 111 -18.80 1.09 2.91
CA LEU A 111 -17.65 1.36 3.77
C LEU A 111 -17.81 0.61 5.08
N SER A 112 -16.69 0.21 5.67
CA SER A 112 -16.69 -0.28 7.06
C SER A 112 -16.94 0.86 8.06
N GLU A 113 -17.02 0.49 9.34
CA GLU A 113 -16.76 1.43 10.42
C GLU A 113 -15.28 1.87 10.43
N ILE A 114 -14.98 2.96 11.12
CA ILE A 114 -13.60 3.42 11.30
C ILE A 114 -12.98 2.62 12.45
N PHE A 115 -11.92 1.87 12.15
CA PHE A 115 -11.21 1.05 13.13
C PHE A 115 -9.99 1.80 13.67
N ALA A 116 -9.84 1.85 14.99
CA ALA A 116 -8.62 2.37 15.62
C ALA A 116 -7.56 1.27 15.72
N GLY A 117 -6.45 1.44 15.02
CA GLY A 117 -5.27 0.61 15.11
C GLY A 117 -4.23 1.22 16.04
N ASN A 118 -3.45 0.38 16.70
CA ASN A 118 -2.27 0.84 17.42
C ASN A 118 -1.23 -0.28 17.53
N ARG A 119 0.05 0.11 17.61
CA ARG A 119 1.15 -0.80 17.96
C ARG A 119 2.20 -0.08 18.78
N THR A 120 2.85 -0.82 19.66
CA THR A 120 4.04 -0.35 20.36
C THR A 120 5.27 -0.78 19.58
N THR A 121 6.11 0.18 19.25
CA THR A 121 7.38 -0.06 18.56
C THR A 121 8.43 -0.63 19.54
N PRO A 122 9.52 -1.27 19.06
CA PRO A 122 10.57 -1.82 19.95
C PRO A 122 11.19 -0.78 20.89
N ASP A 123 11.20 0.49 20.49
CA ASP A 123 11.64 1.66 21.27
C ASP A 123 10.59 2.17 22.27
N GLY A 124 9.44 1.51 22.40
CA GLY A 124 8.40 1.82 23.38
C GLY A 124 7.43 2.93 22.94
N GLU A 125 7.60 3.53 21.77
CA GLU A 125 6.67 4.53 21.24
C GLU A 125 5.39 3.84 20.76
N ARG A 126 4.24 4.36 21.19
CA ARG A 126 2.92 3.93 20.72
C ARG A 126 2.57 4.66 19.43
N LEU A 127 2.45 3.90 18.35
CA LEU A 127 1.87 4.36 17.09
C LEU A 127 0.36 4.10 17.13
N THR A 128 -0.44 5.09 16.75
CA THR A 128 -1.88 4.94 16.54
C THR A 128 -2.23 5.34 15.11
N TRP A 129 -3.31 4.76 14.60
CA TRP A 129 -3.88 5.13 13.31
C TRP A 129 -5.35 4.77 13.28
N LYS A 130 -6.07 5.31 12.30
CA LYS A 130 -7.43 4.91 11.94
C LYS A 130 -7.42 4.22 10.59
N LEU A 131 -8.25 3.20 10.42
CA LEU A 131 -8.48 2.50 9.16
C LEU A 131 -9.94 2.61 8.75
N LEU A 132 -10.17 2.75 7.45
CA LEU A 132 -11.50 2.66 6.83
C LEU A 132 -11.38 1.80 5.57
N MET A 133 -12.14 0.71 5.53
CA MET A 133 -12.18 -0.19 4.39
C MET A 133 -13.26 0.25 3.41
N ILE A 134 -12.93 0.21 2.12
CA ILE A 134 -13.89 0.38 1.03
C ILE A 134 -14.18 -1.01 0.47
N ASN A 135 -15.40 -1.48 0.68
CA ASN A 135 -15.83 -2.81 0.27
C ASN A 135 -16.05 -2.89 -1.24
N GLY A 136 -15.90 -4.10 -1.77
CA GLY A 136 -16.09 -4.38 -3.19
C GLY A 136 -14.95 -3.91 -4.07
N ASP A 137 -15.27 -3.74 -5.34
CA ASP A 137 -14.35 -3.45 -6.43
C ASP A 137 -15.04 -2.60 -7.51
N TYR A 138 -14.27 -2.19 -8.51
CA TYR A 138 -14.79 -1.67 -9.76
C TYR A 138 -14.18 -2.44 -10.93
N GLY A 139 -15.00 -3.19 -11.64
CA GLY A 139 -14.55 -4.02 -12.77
C GLY A 139 -13.50 -5.06 -12.34
N GLY A 140 -13.65 -5.63 -11.14
CA GLY A 140 -12.70 -6.57 -10.53
C GLY A 140 -11.55 -5.90 -9.77
N LEU A 141 -11.26 -4.62 -10.01
CA LEU A 141 -10.20 -3.91 -9.31
C LEU A 141 -10.65 -3.49 -7.91
N SER A 142 -10.11 -4.16 -6.90
CA SER A 142 -10.40 -3.87 -5.49
C SER A 142 -10.10 -2.42 -5.13
N TYR A 143 -11.00 -1.80 -4.36
CA TYR A 143 -10.76 -0.44 -3.90
C TYR A 143 -9.57 -0.35 -2.92
N PRO A 144 -8.88 0.80 -2.91
CA PRO A 144 -7.97 1.16 -1.83
C PRO A 144 -8.65 1.11 -0.45
N PHE A 145 -7.84 0.99 0.60
CA PHE A 145 -8.29 1.34 1.96
C PHE A 145 -7.72 2.70 2.35
N ILE A 146 -8.35 3.33 3.34
CA ILE A 146 -7.94 4.62 3.85
C ILE A 146 -7.26 4.43 5.20
N ILE A 147 -6.15 5.14 5.40
CA ILE A 147 -5.44 5.24 6.67
C ILE A 147 -5.33 6.70 7.10
N ASP A 148 -5.39 6.95 8.41
CA ASP A 148 -5.11 8.26 9.01
C ASP A 148 -4.21 8.03 10.20
N TRP A 149 -2.98 8.55 10.11
CA TRP A 149 -1.94 8.40 11.15
C TRP A 149 -2.17 9.32 12.36
N GLU A 150 -3.25 10.12 12.35
CA GLU A 150 -3.63 11.05 13.41
C GLU A 150 -2.56 12.13 13.72
N ILE A 151 -1.66 12.35 12.77
CA ILE A 151 -0.57 13.33 12.79
C ILE A 151 -0.43 13.98 11.42
N THR A 152 0.18 15.17 11.36
CA THR A 152 0.40 15.85 10.08
C THR A 152 1.46 15.15 9.23
N GLU A 153 1.48 15.42 7.93
CA GLU A 153 2.51 14.91 7.02
C GLU A 153 3.93 15.27 7.49
N GLU A 154 4.15 16.49 7.98
CA GLU A 154 5.45 16.93 8.49
C GLU A 154 5.83 16.21 9.79
N GLN A 155 4.87 15.90 10.66
CA GLN A 155 5.10 15.10 11.85
C GLN A 155 5.45 13.66 11.47
N ARG A 156 4.68 13.06 10.54
CA ARG A 156 4.94 11.70 10.04
C ARG A 156 6.30 11.60 9.40
N PHE A 157 6.65 12.55 8.53
CA PHE A 157 7.95 12.61 7.89
C PHE A 157 9.09 12.73 8.90
N ARG A 158 8.98 13.63 9.89
CA ARG A 158 9.98 13.77 10.96
C ARG A 158 10.13 12.50 11.78
N GLN A 159 9.03 11.82 12.10
CA GLN A 159 9.05 10.56 12.84
C GLN A 159 9.78 9.46 12.05
N LEU A 160 9.41 9.27 10.77
CA LEU A 160 10.04 8.28 9.90
C LEU A 160 11.54 8.58 9.68
N LYS A 161 11.90 9.85 9.49
CA LYS A 161 13.30 10.29 9.37
C LYS A 161 14.07 10.09 10.68
N GLY A 162 13.49 10.45 11.83
CA GLY A 162 14.11 10.28 13.14
C GLY A 162 14.38 8.81 13.49
N LYS A 163 13.55 7.89 13.01
CA LYS A 163 13.76 6.43 13.13
C LYS A 163 14.72 5.85 12.09
N GLY A 164 15.27 6.67 11.20
CA GLY A 164 16.13 6.21 10.11
C GLY A 164 15.41 5.26 9.14
N LEU A 165 14.08 5.39 9.00
CA LEU A 165 13.29 4.62 8.07
C LEU A 165 13.30 5.25 6.67
N ILE A 166 13.45 6.57 6.58
CA ILE A 166 13.69 7.29 5.31
C ILE A 166 15.19 7.36 4.99
N ASN A 167 15.94 6.31 5.34
CA ASN A 167 17.37 6.24 5.06
C ASN A 167 17.64 5.66 3.68
N GLN A 168 18.75 6.07 3.08
CA GLN A 168 19.16 5.66 1.74
C GLN A 168 19.29 4.15 1.67
N HIS A 169 18.59 3.55 0.72
CA HIS A 169 18.91 2.22 0.25
C HIS A 169 20.37 2.19 -0.24
N PRO A 170 21.02 1.03 -0.36
CA PRO A 170 22.33 0.93 -1.02
C PRO A 170 22.39 1.61 -2.39
N LEU A 171 21.25 1.68 -3.10
CA LEU A 171 21.11 2.40 -4.37
C LEU A 171 20.94 3.93 -4.28
N GLY A 172 20.83 4.49 -3.09
CA GLY A 172 20.61 5.93 -2.88
C GLY A 172 19.19 6.26 -2.42
N GLN A 173 18.73 7.46 -2.76
CA GLN A 173 17.37 7.91 -2.47
C GLN A 173 16.43 7.42 -3.56
N LEU A 174 15.40 6.71 -3.11
CA LEU A 174 14.36 6.19 -3.97
C LEU A 174 13.02 6.79 -3.60
N PHE A 175 12.27 7.17 -4.62
CA PHE A 175 10.91 7.68 -4.49
C PHE A 175 9.97 6.76 -5.25
N LEU A 176 9.01 6.16 -4.55
CA LEU A 176 7.95 5.40 -5.21
C LEU A 176 7.12 6.36 -6.05
N TYR A 177 7.20 6.24 -7.36
CA TYR A 177 6.71 7.27 -8.29
C TYR A 177 5.41 6.88 -8.99
N GLU A 178 5.29 5.64 -9.44
CA GLU A 178 4.12 5.20 -10.21
C GLU A 178 3.71 3.77 -9.84
N GLY A 179 2.40 3.56 -9.71
CA GLY A 179 1.78 2.23 -9.66
C GLY A 179 1.07 1.94 -10.96
N VAL A 180 1.37 0.80 -11.59
CA VAL A 180 0.75 0.37 -12.84
C VAL A 180 -0.26 -0.74 -12.57
N PHE A 181 -1.53 -0.47 -12.87
CA PHE A 181 -2.65 -1.37 -12.67
C PHE A 181 -3.05 -1.99 -14.00
N ALA A 182 -3.10 -3.32 -14.06
CA ALA A 182 -3.67 -4.02 -15.20
C ALA A 182 -5.18 -4.20 -14.96
N VAL A 183 -6.00 -3.65 -15.86
CA VAL A 183 -7.46 -3.60 -15.73
C VAL A 183 -8.14 -3.81 -17.07
N GLU A 184 -9.38 -4.29 -17.05
CA GLU A 184 -10.12 -4.54 -18.28
C GLU A 184 -10.40 -3.25 -19.08
N ASN A 185 -10.69 -2.12 -18.44
CA ASN A 185 -11.04 -0.88 -19.14
C ASN A 185 -10.31 0.33 -18.55
N PRO A 186 -9.07 0.63 -18.99
CA PRO A 186 -8.20 1.62 -18.35
C PRO A 186 -8.80 3.01 -18.19
N GLU A 187 -9.39 3.55 -19.26
CA GLU A 187 -9.96 4.90 -19.26
C GLU A 187 -11.17 5.01 -18.31
N ILE A 188 -12.02 3.97 -18.32
CA ILE A 188 -13.23 3.92 -17.48
C ILE A 188 -12.83 3.78 -16.01
N THR A 189 -11.88 2.89 -15.70
CA THR A 189 -11.37 2.72 -14.33
C THR A 189 -10.70 3.99 -13.82
N ALA A 190 -9.85 4.63 -14.63
CA ALA A 190 -9.20 5.89 -14.26
C ALA A 190 -10.24 6.99 -13.97
N LYS A 191 -11.25 7.15 -14.84
CA LYS A 191 -12.33 8.11 -14.65
C LYS A 191 -13.15 7.84 -13.38
N HIS A 192 -13.43 6.56 -13.09
CA HIS A 192 -14.14 6.17 -11.88
C HIS A 192 -13.34 6.52 -10.62
N TRP A 193 -12.07 6.15 -10.56
CA TRP A 193 -11.19 6.48 -9.43
C TRP A 193 -10.97 7.99 -9.28
N ALA A 194 -10.88 8.74 -10.39
CA ALA A 194 -10.84 10.20 -10.37
C ALA A 194 -12.09 10.80 -9.71
N ASP A 195 -13.28 10.32 -10.06
CA ASP A 195 -14.55 10.84 -9.53
C ASP A 195 -14.74 10.56 -8.02
N ILE A 196 -14.45 9.33 -7.57
CA ILE A 196 -14.72 8.94 -6.19
C ILE A 196 -13.65 9.46 -5.20
N PHE A 197 -12.38 9.53 -5.62
CA PHE A 197 -11.28 9.98 -4.77
C PHE A 197 -10.90 11.45 -4.99
N GLY A 198 -11.42 12.09 -6.03
CA GLY A 198 -11.10 13.48 -6.37
C GLY A 198 -9.69 13.64 -6.95
N PHE A 199 -9.13 12.59 -7.55
CA PHE A 199 -7.82 12.66 -8.19
C PHE A 199 -7.87 13.43 -9.50
N ALA A 200 -6.84 14.22 -9.77
CA ALA A 200 -6.67 14.87 -11.07
C ALA A 200 -6.21 13.85 -12.11
N GLN A 201 -6.76 13.92 -13.32
CA GLN A 201 -6.31 13.12 -14.45
C GLN A 201 -5.12 13.81 -15.14
N LYS A 202 -3.99 13.12 -15.24
CA LYS A 202 -2.85 13.54 -16.08
C LYS A 202 -3.16 13.32 -17.56
N ASN A 203 -3.84 12.21 -17.85
CA ASN A 203 -4.36 11.84 -19.17
C ASN A 203 -5.56 10.87 -18.96
N GLU A 204 -6.04 10.24 -20.02
CA GLU A 204 -7.22 9.37 -19.99
C GLU A 204 -7.05 8.12 -19.11
N THR A 205 -5.82 7.63 -18.91
CA THR A 205 -5.54 6.40 -18.16
C THR A 205 -4.61 6.61 -16.97
N THR A 206 -4.30 7.85 -16.59
CA THR A 206 -3.33 8.15 -15.53
C THR A 206 -3.84 9.23 -14.59
N LEU A 207 -3.79 8.93 -13.29
CA LEU A 207 -4.19 9.82 -12.19
C LEU A 207 -2.97 10.37 -11.45
N ILE A 208 -3.12 11.57 -10.89
CA ILE A 208 -2.13 12.25 -10.06
C ILE A 208 -2.54 12.12 -8.59
N ILE A 209 -1.61 11.66 -7.76
CA ILE A 209 -1.80 11.38 -6.33
C ILE A 209 -0.64 12.06 -5.60
N GLY A 210 -0.80 13.34 -5.26
CA GLY A 210 0.29 14.18 -4.81
C GLY A 210 1.39 14.30 -5.88
N GLN A 211 2.58 13.75 -5.60
CA GLN A 211 3.72 13.71 -6.52
C GLN A 211 3.86 12.35 -7.26
N GLN A 212 2.89 11.45 -7.07
CA GLN A 212 2.91 10.08 -7.58
C GLN A 212 1.81 9.88 -8.63
N LEU A 213 1.88 8.77 -9.35
CA LEU A 213 0.96 8.43 -10.43
C LEU A 213 0.32 7.05 -10.22
N PHE A 214 -0.96 6.94 -10.57
CA PHE A 214 -1.59 5.65 -10.85
C PHE A 214 -1.90 5.58 -12.33
N ARG A 215 -1.28 4.63 -13.00
CA ARG A 215 -1.45 4.39 -14.43
C ARG A 215 -2.21 3.09 -14.63
N PHE A 216 -3.22 3.12 -15.47
CA PHE A 216 -4.05 1.98 -15.81
C PHE A 216 -3.69 1.50 -17.21
N GLU A 217 -3.46 0.20 -17.35
CA GLU A 217 -3.15 -0.48 -18.59
C GLU A 217 -4.15 -1.61 -18.85
N LYS A 218 -4.36 -1.93 -20.13
CA LYS A 218 -5.28 -3.00 -20.52
C LYS A 218 -4.72 -4.34 -20.06
N GLY A 219 -5.48 -5.07 -19.23
CA GLY A 219 -5.15 -6.41 -18.75
C GLY A 219 -6.37 -7.10 -18.15
N SER A 220 -6.19 -8.33 -17.69
CA SER A 220 -7.27 -9.17 -17.09
C SER A 220 -7.06 -9.44 -15.60
N GLU A 221 -5.94 -8.96 -15.05
CA GLU A 221 -5.49 -9.22 -13.70
C GLU A 221 -6.30 -8.45 -12.66
N ASN A 222 -6.86 -7.30 -13.07
CA ASN A 222 -7.65 -6.37 -12.26
C ASN A 222 -6.98 -6.03 -10.92
N ARG A 223 -5.67 -5.75 -10.95
CA ARG A 223 -4.85 -5.41 -9.78
C ARG A 223 -3.60 -4.64 -10.16
N LEU A 224 -2.89 -4.13 -9.15
CA LEU A 224 -1.56 -3.55 -9.32
C LEU A 224 -0.58 -4.64 -9.80
N GLN A 225 0.30 -4.29 -10.74
CA GLN A 225 1.27 -5.22 -11.34
C GLN A 225 2.71 -4.73 -11.26
N GLU A 226 2.93 -3.42 -11.28
CA GLU A 226 4.26 -2.83 -11.30
C GLU A 226 4.33 -1.61 -10.38
N LEU A 227 5.43 -1.52 -9.63
CA LEU A 227 5.83 -0.34 -8.89
C LEU A 227 7.10 0.24 -9.53
N ASN A 228 6.99 1.51 -9.92
CA ASN A 228 8.06 2.27 -10.57
C ASN A 228 8.64 3.31 -9.61
N PHE A 229 9.97 3.37 -9.55
CA PHE A 229 10.70 4.19 -8.60
C PHE A 229 11.61 5.18 -9.33
N LEU A 230 11.65 6.43 -8.90
CA LEU A 230 12.73 7.35 -9.27
C LEU A 230 13.93 7.05 -8.36
N CYS A 231 15.12 6.93 -8.95
CA CYS A 231 16.38 6.68 -8.27
C CYS A 231 17.37 7.80 -8.59
N ASP A 232 18.12 8.30 -7.61
CA ASP A 232 19.21 9.25 -7.82
C ASP A 232 20.56 8.57 -8.12
N GLY A 233 20.66 7.25 -7.93
CA GLY A 233 21.86 6.45 -8.17
C GLY A 233 22.09 6.04 -9.62
N GLU A 234 23.33 5.71 -9.97
CA GLU A 234 23.73 5.31 -11.33
C GLU A 234 23.25 3.90 -11.74
N LYS A 235 22.89 3.05 -10.77
CA LYS A 235 22.43 1.68 -11.01
C LYS A 235 20.91 1.59 -10.83
N GLY A 236 20.23 1.13 -11.86
CA GLY A 236 18.82 0.77 -11.80
C GLY A 236 18.58 -0.69 -11.38
N PHE A 237 17.31 -1.01 -11.17
CA PHE A 237 16.82 -2.38 -10.93
C PHE A 237 15.55 -2.65 -11.73
N ASP A 238 15.34 -3.93 -12.06
CA ASP A 238 14.13 -4.46 -12.65
C ASP A 238 14.02 -5.93 -12.28
N PHE A 239 13.12 -6.26 -11.38
CA PHE A 239 12.94 -7.62 -10.88
C PHE A 239 11.50 -7.89 -10.47
N LYS A 240 11.20 -9.17 -10.24
CA LYS A 240 9.91 -9.61 -9.71
C LYS A 240 10.07 -10.32 -8.37
N ILE A 241 9.05 -10.20 -7.54
CA ILE A 241 8.79 -11.10 -6.42
C ILE A 241 7.37 -11.61 -6.65
N GLY A 242 7.21 -12.92 -6.79
CA GLY A 242 5.95 -13.50 -7.27
C GLY A 242 5.50 -12.87 -8.59
N GLU A 243 4.29 -12.35 -8.60
CA GLU A 243 3.65 -11.68 -9.72
C GLU A 243 3.94 -10.17 -9.77
N GLY A 244 4.43 -9.58 -8.69
CA GLY A 244 4.70 -8.14 -8.59
C GLY A 244 6.06 -7.75 -9.16
N ARG A 245 6.08 -6.74 -10.04
CA ARG A 245 7.30 -6.16 -10.62
C ARG A 245 7.73 -4.89 -9.90
N TYR A 246 9.03 -4.75 -9.71
CA TYR A 246 9.70 -3.58 -9.13
C TYR A 246 10.72 -3.06 -10.13
N ARG A 247 10.64 -1.77 -10.46
CA ARG A 247 11.51 -1.18 -11.48
C ARG A 247 11.92 0.25 -11.15
N SER A 248 13.19 0.59 -11.35
CA SER A 248 13.65 1.97 -11.37
C SER A 248 13.48 2.58 -12.77
N LEU A 249 13.08 3.85 -12.82
CA LEU A 249 12.99 4.65 -14.05
C LEU A 249 14.28 5.39 -14.35
#